data_AF-A0A952PWT1-F1
#
_entry.id   AF-A0A952PWT1-F1
#
_cell.length_a   1.000
_cell.length_b   1.000
_cell.length_c   1.000
_cell.angle_alpha   90.00
_cell.angle_beta   90.00
_cell.angle_gamma   90.00
#
_symmetry.space_group_name_H-M   'P 1'
#
loop_
_entity.id
_entity.type
_entity.pdbx_description
1 polymer ?
#
loop_
_entity_poly.entity_id
_entity_poly.type
_entity_poly.pdbx_seq_one_letter_code
_entity_poly.pdbx_strand_id
1 'polypeptide(L)'
;MTTQATVVPPSTNNAEPRLSADEKTALRAYLQRCEVRLSTMHRVVTAFVSGAALMVLIPVFFKDVVGALIQVLLNDVGNHFPAYGNTGALMTGLLYVTILYVFGLSIFVPLRALYLLFKDIIDFYITVSTPDTEEAVGLHNPAFALTGVAISSDEISDEVQREILRYQYLPRSIDFMLPFSDKRRKEYFEPILDATRYEDAQTKTTRHRIIPPERDLNMLRSDGVIADADEGYVRDVMYFNVALGVGRSYQRTLVREAAKTEMSLVRHGIYLRRLIFRYVTTLLIFLWTLMVLFGMLSILQANMVKNAPSPSAAGLFVIAAGCFVWTLPLRYILHRPMNWIYRPLRSEDNKRPDADSFDPQLNRLERALIPYHYLALVASILGLVLAAIAIAQAG
;
A
#
# COMPACT_ATOMS: atom_id res chain seq x y z
N MET A 1 6.60 12.11 25.58
CA MET A 1 7.63 11.47 26.42
C MET A 1 8.13 10.25 25.68
N THR A 2 9.17 10.44 24.88
CA THR A 2 9.83 9.39 24.11
C THR A 2 10.82 8.71 25.02
N THR A 3 10.46 7.52 25.52
CA THR A 3 11.38 6.64 26.25
C THR A 3 12.49 6.27 25.28
N GLN A 4 13.66 6.89 25.42
CA GLN A 4 14.88 6.41 24.77
C GLN A 4 15.16 5.02 25.33
N ALA A 5 14.76 3.99 24.60
CA ALA A 5 15.24 2.64 24.85
C ALA A 5 16.75 2.70 24.71
N THR A 6 17.46 2.52 25.82
CA THR A 6 18.91 2.36 25.85
C THR A 6 19.19 1.02 25.17
N VAL A 7 19.30 1.03 23.84
CA VAL A 7 19.76 -0.14 23.09
C VAL A 7 21.21 -0.35 23.52
N VAL A 8 21.45 -1.45 24.23
CA VAL A 8 22.79 -1.90 24.56
C VAL A 8 23.55 -1.98 23.24
N PRO A 9 24.63 -1.20 23.04
CA PRO A 9 25.43 -1.31 21.83
C PRO A 9 25.85 -2.76 21.68
N PRO A 10 25.84 -3.35 20.46
CA PRO A 10 26.28 -4.72 20.27
C PRO A 10 27.69 -4.84 20.89
N SER A 11 27.79 -5.64 21.94
CA SER A 11 29.05 -5.88 22.63
C SER A 11 30.05 -6.35 21.60
N THR A 12 31.07 -5.54 21.32
CA THR A 12 32.12 -5.76 20.31
C THR A 12 33.02 -6.97 20.62
N ASN A 13 32.66 -7.80 21.61
CA ASN A 13 33.40 -8.97 22.08
C ASN A 13 32.63 -10.29 21.99
N ASN A 14 31.41 -10.32 21.46
CA ASN A 14 30.79 -11.61 21.12
C ASN A 14 31.33 -12.04 19.77
N ALA A 15 32.44 -12.79 19.77
CA ALA A 15 32.88 -13.55 18.61
C ALA A 15 31.65 -14.28 18.06
N GLU A 16 31.26 -13.96 16.83
CA GLU A 16 30.08 -14.57 16.23
C GLU A 16 30.22 -16.09 16.31
N PRO A 17 29.14 -16.80 16.69
CA PRO A 17 29.21 -18.22 16.98
C PRO A 17 29.78 -18.96 15.77
N ARG A 18 30.86 -19.72 15.98
CA ARG A 18 31.45 -20.57 14.94
C ARG A 18 30.45 -21.66 14.59
N LEU A 19 29.72 -21.46 13.51
CA LEU A 19 28.76 -22.44 12.99
C LEU A 19 29.48 -23.69 12.52
N SER A 20 28.96 -24.84 12.92
CA SER A 20 29.31 -26.13 12.33
C SER A 20 28.90 -26.21 10.85
N ALA A 21 29.50 -27.14 10.11
CA ALA A 21 29.17 -27.36 8.69
C ALA A 21 27.68 -27.75 8.50
N ASP A 22 27.13 -28.50 9.44
CA ASP A 22 25.73 -28.93 9.44
C ASP A 22 24.78 -27.74 9.67
N GLU A 23 25.09 -26.85 10.62
CA GLU A 23 24.31 -25.63 10.87
C GLU A 23 24.33 -24.68 9.67
N LYS A 24 25.49 -24.49 9.02
CA LYS A 24 25.59 -23.70 7.79
C LYS A 24 24.71 -24.28 6.68
N THR A 25 24.73 -25.61 6.52
CA THR A 25 23.89 -26.31 5.53
C THR A 25 22.40 -26.14 5.83
N ALA A 26 22.01 -26.25 7.11
CA ALA A 26 20.64 -26.04 7.54
C ALA A 26 20.15 -24.60 7.29
N LEU A 27 20.99 -23.59 7.55
CA LEU A 27 20.68 -22.18 7.30
C LEU A 27 20.52 -21.88 5.80
N ARG A 28 21.38 -22.41 4.94
CA ARG A 28 21.22 -22.30 3.47
C ARG A 28 19.89 -22.88 3.00
N ALA A 29 19.57 -24.09 3.46
CA ALA A 29 18.31 -24.76 3.12
C ALA A 29 17.09 -23.98 3.66
N TYR A 30 17.24 -23.29 4.80
CA TYR A 30 16.22 -22.39 5.31
C TYR A 30 16.05 -21.15 4.40
N LEU A 31 17.13 -20.46 4.04
CA LEU A 31 17.11 -19.29 3.16
C LEU A 31 16.46 -19.61 1.80
N GLN A 32 16.82 -20.74 1.18
CA GLN A 32 16.20 -21.18 -0.08
C GLN A 32 14.68 -21.40 0.06
N ARG A 33 14.22 -22.00 1.16
CA ARG A 33 12.78 -22.16 1.42
C ARG A 33 12.09 -20.83 1.64
N CYS A 34 12.77 -19.87 2.26
CA CYS A 34 12.24 -18.53 2.46
C CYS A 34 12.05 -17.79 1.14
N GLU A 35 13.02 -17.88 0.23
CA GLU A 35 12.94 -17.28 -1.11
C GLU A 35 11.75 -17.84 -1.91
N VAL A 36 11.54 -19.16 -1.89
CA VAL A 36 10.38 -19.80 -2.55
C VAL A 36 9.06 -19.31 -1.97
N ARG A 37 8.96 -19.18 -0.64
CA ARG A 37 7.76 -18.65 0.03
C ARG A 37 7.52 -17.19 -0.35
N LEU A 38 8.56 -16.37 -0.35
CA LEU A 38 8.47 -14.95 -0.69
C LEU A 38 8.08 -14.74 -2.16
N SER A 39 8.65 -15.53 -3.07
CA SER A 39 8.27 -15.59 -4.48
C SER A 39 6.79 -15.97 -4.64
N THR A 40 6.32 -16.95 -3.87
CA THR A 40 4.91 -17.35 -3.86
C THR A 40 4.00 -16.21 -3.37
N MET A 41 4.38 -15.52 -2.28
CA MET A 41 3.64 -14.35 -1.78
C MET A 41 3.58 -13.24 -2.84
N HIS A 42 4.68 -12.96 -3.53
CA HIS A 42 4.72 -11.98 -4.61
C HIS A 42 3.79 -12.36 -5.75
N ARG A 43 3.79 -13.62 -6.19
CA ARG A 43 2.87 -14.11 -7.24
C ARG A 43 1.40 -13.94 -6.84
N VAL A 44 1.07 -14.19 -5.57
CA VAL A 44 -0.29 -13.97 -5.05
C VAL A 44 -0.66 -12.49 -5.15
N VAL A 45 0.21 -11.57 -4.70
CA VAL A 45 -0.03 -10.12 -4.83
C VAL A 45 -0.22 -9.72 -6.29
N THR A 46 0.68 -10.16 -7.17
CA THR A 46 0.61 -9.85 -8.60
C THR A 46 -0.69 -10.36 -9.20
N ALA A 47 -1.15 -11.57 -8.88
CA ALA A 47 -2.42 -12.10 -9.38
C ALA A 47 -3.63 -11.25 -8.95
N PHE A 48 -3.62 -10.70 -7.73
CA PHE A 48 -4.68 -9.80 -7.27
C PHE A 48 -4.61 -8.41 -7.93
N VAL A 49 -3.41 -7.85 -8.07
CA VAL A 49 -3.20 -6.53 -8.68
C VAL A 49 -3.45 -6.57 -10.19
N SER A 50 -3.02 -7.64 -10.86
CA SER A 50 -3.29 -7.88 -12.29
C SER A 50 -4.72 -8.32 -12.55
N GLY A 51 -5.47 -8.69 -11.50
CA GLY A 51 -6.87 -9.07 -11.58
C GLY A 51 -7.66 -7.96 -12.29
N ALA A 52 -7.97 -8.20 -13.56
CA ALA A 52 -8.58 -7.23 -14.47
C ALA A 52 -9.87 -6.61 -13.92
N ALA A 53 -10.53 -7.27 -12.97
CA ALA A 53 -11.77 -6.81 -12.36
C ALA A 53 -11.70 -5.33 -11.92
N LEU A 54 -10.73 -4.93 -11.10
CA LEU A 54 -10.75 -3.58 -10.54
C LEU A 54 -10.37 -2.51 -11.59
N MET A 55 -9.40 -2.81 -12.44
CA MET A 55 -8.99 -1.91 -13.54
C MET A 55 -10.06 -1.76 -14.62
N VAL A 56 -10.85 -2.81 -14.90
CA VAL A 56 -11.98 -2.76 -15.85
C VAL A 56 -13.18 -2.04 -15.25
N LEU A 57 -13.44 -2.22 -13.95
CA LEU A 57 -14.59 -1.60 -13.29
C LEU A 57 -14.47 -0.07 -13.18
N ILE A 58 -13.26 0.48 -13.01
CA ILE A 58 -13.06 1.93 -12.82
C ILE A 58 -13.58 2.75 -14.01
N PRO A 59 -13.15 2.52 -15.27
CA PRO A 59 -13.64 3.30 -16.40
C PRO A 59 -15.15 3.20 -16.59
N VAL A 60 -15.70 1.99 -16.49
CA VAL A 60 -17.14 1.73 -16.63
C VAL A 60 -17.93 2.48 -15.55
N PHE A 61 -17.42 2.48 -14.31
CA PHE A 61 -18.04 3.17 -13.19
C PHE A 61 -18.09 4.69 -13.39
N PHE A 62 -16.96 5.32 -13.71
CA PHE A 62 -16.87 6.78 -13.76
C PHE A 62 -17.42 7.39 -15.05
N LYS A 63 -17.13 6.77 -16.21
CA LYS A 63 -17.44 7.37 -17.51
C LYS A 63 -18.93 7.29 -17.82
N ASP A 64 -19.53 6.12 -17.63
CA ASP A 64 -20.85 5.84 -18.21
C ASP A 64 -21.97 6.08 -17.20
N VAL A 65 -21.79 5.63 -15.95
CA VAL A 65 -22.89 5.61 -14.98
C VAL A 65 -22.98 6.89 -14.16
N VAL A 66 -21.87 7.31 -13.56
CA VAL A 66 -21.86 8.52 -12.71
C VAL A 66 -22.20 9.77 -13.52
N GLY A 67 -21.65 9.91 -14.73
CA GLY A 67 -21.95 11.03 -15.61
C GLY A 67 -23.43 11.13 -15.98
N ALA A 68 -24.05 10.00 -16.34
CA ALA A 68 -25.48 9.96 -16.69
C ALA A 68 -26.38 10.32 -15.50
N LEU A 69 -26.08 9.81 -14.30
CA LEU A 69 -26.85 10.13 -13.10
C LEU A 69 -26.72 11.61 -12.69
N ILE A 70 -25.53 12.19 -12.82
CA ILE A 70 -25.32 13.63 -12.57
C ILE A 70 -26.12 14.47 -13.56
N GLN A 71 -26.14 14.10 -14.84
CA GLN A 71 -26.94 14.81 -15.85
C GLN A 71 -28.43 14.77 -15.51
N VAL A 72 -28.96 13.63 -15.05
CA VAL A 72 -30.36 13.54 -14.60
C VAL A 72 -30.62 14.48 -13.43
N LEU A 73 -29.72 14.53 -12.44
CA LEU A 73 -29.87 15.44 -11.29
C LEU A 73 -29.80 16.92 -11.67
N LEU A 74 -28.92 17.30 -12.62
CA LEU A 74 -28.72 18.68 -13.06
C LEU A 74 -29.81 19.18 -14.00
N ASN A 75 -30.38 18.30 -14.82
CA ASN A 75 -31.46 18.67 -15.74
C ASN A 75 -32.79 18.92 -15.01
N ASP A 76 -32.88 18.55 -13.73
CA ASP A 76 -34.13 18.57 -12.97
C ASP A 76 -34.21 19.66 -11.89
N VAL A 77 -33.48 20.76 -12.05
CA VAL A 77 -33.42 21.82 -11.03
C VAL A 77 -34.70 22.69 -11.09
N GLY A 78 -35.76 22.27 -10.40
CA GLY A 78 -37.04 22.98 -10.27
C GLY A 78 -37.68 22.82 -8.89
N ASN A 79 -38.67 23.66 -8.56
CA ASN A 79 -39.42 23.51 -7.31
C ASN A 79 -40.42 22.34 -7.44
N HIS A 80 -40.09 21.23 -6.77
CA HIS A 80 -40.89 20.00 -6.78
C HIS A 80 -42.09 20.04 -5.82
N PHE A 81 -42.22 21.09 -5.02
CA PHE A 81 -43.29 21.27 -4.04
C PHE A 81 -43.98 22.63 -4.19
N PRO A 82 -44.60 22.92 -5.36
CA PRO A 82 -45.17 24.24 -5.64
C PRO A 82 -46.30 24.62 -4.67
N ALA A 83 -47.03 23.63 -4.13
CA ALA A 83 -48.13 23.82 -3.19
C ALA A 83 -47.73 24.54 -1.89
N TYR A 84 -46.44 24.51 -1.52
CA TYR A 84 -45.94 25.09 -0.27
C TYR A 84 -45.17 26.41 -0.47
N GLY A 85 -45.18 27.01 -1.67
CA GLY A 85 -44.50 28.27 -1.95
C GLY A 85 -43.01 28.25 -1.59
N ASN A 86 -42.54 29.23 -0.80
CA ASN A 86 -41.14 29.33 -0.36
C ASN A 86 -40.67 28.14 0.50
N THR A 87 -41.58 27.55 1.30
CA THR A 87 -41.28 26.34 2.07
C THR A 87 -41.03 25.15 1.14
N GLY A 88 -41.72 25.12 -0.01
CA GLY A 88 -41.48 24.11 -1.04
C GLY A 88 -40.06 24.14 -1.60
N ALA A 89 -39.53 25.33 -1.86
CA ALA A 89 -38.13 25.49 -2.29
C ALA A 89 -37.13 24.97 -1.24
N LEU A 90 -37.39 25.18 0.06
CA LEU A 90 -36.57 24.62 1.14
C LEU A 90 -36.65 23.09 1.18
N MET A 91 -37.85 22.51 1.02
CA MET A 91 -38.04 21.07 0.97
C MET A 91 -37.34 20.44 -0.24
N THR A 92 -37.38 21.10 -1.40
CA THR A 92 -36.62 20.70 -2.59
C THR A 92 -35.11 20.77 -2.30
N GLY A 93 -34.61 21.86 -1.71
CA GLY A 93 -33.20 21.97 -1.33
C GLY A 93 -32.77 20.83 -0.40
N LEU A 94 -33.59 20.51 0.60
CA LEU A 94 -33.35 19.39 1.52
C LEU A 94 -33.33 18.04 0.80
N LEU A 95 -34.26 17.80 -0.13
CA LEU A 95 -34.29 16.61 -0.98
C LEU A 95 -32.97 16.47 -1.76
N TYR A 96 -32.51 17.52 -2.43
CA TYR A 96 -31.23 17.49 -3.16
C TYR A 96 -30.04 17.22 -2.24
N VAL A 97 -29.96 17.89 -1.10
CA VAL A 97 -28.84 17.69 -0.15
C VAL A 97 -28.80 16.25 0.35
N THR A 98 -29.95 15.65 0.68
CA THR A 98 -30.00 14.26 1.14
C THR A 98 -29.58 13.26 0.06
N ILE A 99 -30.07 13.43 -1.18
CA ILE A 99 -29.68 12.58 -2.31
C ILE A 99 -28.19 12.75 -2.63
N LEU A 100 -27.72 14.00 -2.78
CA LEU A 100 -26.33 14.30 -3.13
C LEU A 100 -25.35 13.81 -2.07
N TYR A 101 -25.71 13.88 -0.79
CA TYR A 101 -24.89 13.33 0.29
C TYR A 101 -24.69 11.82 0.14
N VAL A 102 -25.79 11.05 -0.03
CA VAL A 102 -25.72 9.59 -0.15
C VAL A 102 -25.05 9.19 -1.47
N PHE A 103 -25.38 9.86 -2.57
CA PHE A 103 -24.75 9.63 -3.86
C PHE A 103 -23.24 9.93 -3.83
N GLY A 104 -22.85 11.06 -3.22
CA GLY A 104 -21.44 11.41 -3.03
C GLY A 104 -20.69 10.36 -2.19
N LEU A 105 -21.31 9.85 -1.12
CA LEU A 105 -20.75 8.75 -0.34
C LEU A 105 -20.65 7.45 -1.16
N SER A 106 -21.61 7.18 -2.04
CA SER A 106 -21.57 5.99 -2.90
C SER A 106 -20.37 5.98 -3.85
N ILE A 107 -19.87 7.14 -4.23
CA ILE A 107 -18.65 7.29 -5.03
C ILE A 107 -17.40 7.32 -4.15
N PHE A 108 -17.46 8.07 -3.04
CA PHE A 108 -16.33 8.26 -2.14
C PHE A 108 -15.87 6.96 -1.46
N VAL A 109 -16.81 6.11 -1.04
CA VAL A 109 -16.50 4.87 -0.32
C VAL A 109 -15.65 3.88 -1.15
N PRO A 110 -16.04 3.52 -2.39
CA PRO A 110 -15.19 2.73 -3.29
C PRO A 110 -13.82 3.37 -3.55
N LEU A 111 -13.78 4.68 -3.81
CA LEU A 111 -12.52 5.41 -4.05
C LEU A 111 -11.59 5.38 -2.85
N ARG A 112 -12.12 5.56 -1.64
CA ARG A 112 -11.34 5.49 -0.41
C ARG A 112 -10.81 4.08 -0.17
N ALA A 113 -11.62 3.06 -0.45
CA ALA A 113 -11.21 1.66 -0.35
C ALA A 113 -10.08 1.33 -1.35
N LEU A 114 -10.16 1.85 -2.59
CA LEU A 114 -9.11 1.74 -3.59
C LEU A 114 -7.83 2.46 -3.20
N TYR A 115 -7.93 3.69 -2.68
CA TYR A 115 -6.76 4.42 -2.16
C TYR A 115 -6.03 3.63 -1.07
N LEU A 116 -6.78 3.05 -0.12
CA LEU A 116 -6.16 2.21 0.93
C LEU A 116 -5.54 0.94 0.36
N LEU A 117 -6.13 0.33 -0.68
CA LEU A 117 -5.53 -0.80 -1.37
C LEU A 117 -4.19 -0.43 -2.02
N PHE A 118 -4.11 0.71 -2.72
CA PHE A 118 -2.84 1.18 -3.28
C PHE A 118 -1.80 1.48 -2.21
N LYS A 119 -2.22 2.08 -1.09
CA LYS A 119 -1.35 2.27 0.07
C LYS A 119 -0.81 0.93 0.58
N ASP A 120 -1.67 -0.08 0.75
CA ASP A 120 -1.26 -1.40 1.23
C ASP A 120 -0.31 -2.11 0.24
N ILE A 121 -0.46 -1.89 -1.08
CA ILE A 121 0.49 -2.37 -2.12
C ILE A 121 1.85 -1.69 -1.96
N ILE A 122 1.87 -0.37 -1.77
CA ILE A 122 3.11 0.39 -1.56
C ILE A 122 3.81 -0.10 -0.29
N ASP A 123 3.09 -0.23 0.83
CA ASP A 123 3.65 -0.68 2.11
C ASP A 123 4.16 -2.15 2.05
N PHE A 124 3.61 -2.96 1.14
CA PHE A 124 4.08 -4.32 0.88
C PHE A 124 5.43 -4.32 0.14
N TYR A 125 5.58 -3.49 -0.89
CA TYR A 125 6.78 -3.48 -1.74
C TYR A 125 7.89 -2.55 -1.28
N ILE A 126 7.57 -1.50 -0.54
CA ILE A 126 8.52 -0.46 -0.18
C ILE A 126 8.68 -0.44 1.33
N THR A 127 9.92 -0.31 1.79
CA THR A 127 10.26 -0.10 3.19
C THR A 127 11.26 1.02 3.32
N VAL A 128 11.08 1.84 4.35
CA VAL A 128 12.07 2.84 4.73
C VAL A 128 13.19 2.22 5.58
N SER A 129 12.89 1.06 6.15
CA SER A 129 13.62 0.48 7.28
C SER A 129 13.96 -0.97 6.99
N THR A 130 15.25 -1.30 7.01
CA THR A 130 15.70 -2.69 7.11
C THR A 130 16.50 -2.86 8.39
N PRO A 131 16.44 -4.04 9.02
CA PRO A 131 17.40 -4.39 10.07
C PRO A 131 18.81 -4.02 9.59
N ASP A 132 19.61 -3.42 10.47
CA ASP A 132 20.98 -2.89 10.23
C ASP A 132 21.09 -1.44 9.69
N THR A 133 20.00 -0.74 9.36
CA THR A 133 20.11 0.55 8.62
C THR A 133 19.59 1.81 9.32
N GLU A 134 18.64 1.69 10.25
CA GLU A 134 17.94 2.85 10.80
C GLU A 134 18.78 3.70 11.75
N GLU A 135 19.54 3.09 12.66
CA GLU A 135 20.39 3.85 13.59
C GLU A 135 21.72 4.28 12.95
N ALA A 136 22.21 3.52 11.97
CA ALA A 136 23.55 3.72 11.40
C ALA A 136 23.62 4.90 10.42
N VAL A 137 22.58 5.13 9.60
CA VAL A 137 22.73 5.98 8.39
C VAL A 137 22.03 7.34 8.49
N GLY A 138 20.99 7.49 9.32
CA GLY A 138 20.19 8.73 9.36
C GLY A 138 19.45 9.06 8.05
N LEU A 139 19.49 8.13 7.09
CA LEU A 139 18.94 8.27 5.75
C LEU A 139 17.69 7.38 5.60
N HIS A 140 16.53 8.01 5.58
CA HIS A 140 15.23 7.37 5.38
C HIS A 140 14.89 7.21 3.89
N ASN A 141 15.77 6.53 3.14
CA ASN A 141 15.53 6.28 1.72
C ASN A 141 14.59 5.08 1.53
N PRO A 142 13.45 5.21 0.82
CA PRO A 142 12.61 4.08 0.48
C PRO A 142 13.38 3.07 -0.36
N ALA A 143 13.45 1.83 0.13
CA ALA A 143 14.03 0.70 -0.56
C ALA A 143 12.95 -0.33 -0.88
N PHE A 144 13.18 -1.11 -1.94
CA PHE A 144 12.32 -2.24 -2.24
C PHE A 144 12.48 -3.31 -1.14
N ALA A 145 11.37 -3.91 -0.73
CA ALA A 145 11.33 -4.88 0.37
C ALA A 145 12.10 -6.17 0.03
N LEU A 146 12.20 -6.52 -1.26
CA LEU A 146 13.12 -7.53 -1.76
C LEU A 146 14.47 -6.87 -2.04
N THR A 147 15.24 -6.67 -0.97
CA THR A 147 16.59 -6.09 -1.06
C THR A 147 17.56 -7.00 -1.79
N GLY A 148 18.68 -6.46 -2.27
CA GLY A 148 19.77 -7.28 -2.78
C GLY A 148 20.26 -8.32 -1.76
N VAL A 149 20.58 -9.51 -2.25
CA VAL A 149 21.23 -10.57 -1.48
C VAL A 149 22.71 -10.55 -1.86
N ALA A 150 23.56 -10.26 -0.88
CA ALA A 150 25.00 -10.39 -1.03
C ALA A 150 25.44 -11.76 -0.51
N ILE A 151 26.57 -12.25 -0.99
CA ILE A 151 27.14 -13.49 -0.49
C ILE A 151 27.59 -13.30 0.97
N SER A 152 27.35 -14.31 1.80
CA SER A 152 27.65 -14.24 3.21
C SER A 152 29.16 -14.18 3.47
N SER A 153 29.58 -13.31 4.38
CA SER A 153 31.00 -13.08 4.69
C SER A 153 31.67 -14.28 5.37
N ASP A 154 30.91 -15.15 6.01
CA ASP A 154 31.40 -16.33 6.74
C ASP A 154 31.37 -17.64 5.92
N GLU A 155 30.99 -17.56 4.64
CA GLU A 155 30.85 -18.72 3.75
C GLU A 155 31.99 -18.87 2.74
N ILE A 156 32.68 -17.78 2.43
CA ILE A 156 33.69 -17.73 1.38
C ILE A 156 35.04 -17.35 2.00
N SER A 157 36.13 -17.85 1.43
CA SER A 157 37.48 -17.43 1.82
C SER A 157 37.76 -16.00 1.35
N ASP A 158 38.59 -15.27 2.11
CA ASP A 158 38.97 -13.90 1.77
C ASP A 158 39.54 -13.77 0.34
N GLU A 159 40.22 -14.82 -0.16
CA GLU A 159 40.76 -14.87 -1.51
C GLU A 159 39.66 -14.85 -2.59
N VAL A 160 38.65 -15.71 -2.45
CA VAL A 160 37.53 -15.76 -3.40
C VAL A 160 36.68 -14.50 -3.30
N GLN A 161 36.48 -13.98 -2.08
CA GLN A 161 35.79 -12.71 -1.88
C GLN A 161 36.52 -11.55 -2.59
N ARG A 162 37.84 -11.48 -2.47
CA ARG A 162 38.65 -10.48 -3.16
C ARG A 162 38.50 -10.57 -4.67
N GLU A 163 38.46 -11.77 -5.23
CA GLU A 163 38.29 -11.98 -6.68
C GLU A 163 36.89 -11.57 -7.16
N ILE A 164 35.84 -11.86 -6.39
CA ILE A 164 34.48 -11.37 -6.67
C ILE A 164 34.44 -9.84 -6.66
N LEU A 165 35.06 -9.21 -5.65
CA LEU A 165 35.12 -7.75 -5.59
C LEU A 165 35.88 -7.19 -6.79
N ARG A 166 37.04 -7.75 -7.16
CA ARG A 166 37.79 -7.33 -8.36
C ARG A 166 36.92 -7.32 -9.60
N TYR A 167 36.13 -8.37 -9.81
CA TYR A 167 35.20 -8.42 -10.94
C TYR A 167 34.08 -7.38 -10.86
N GLN A 168 33.53 -7.14 -9.66
CA GLN A 168 32.49 -6.11 -9.43
C GLN A 168 32.98 -4.69 -9.71
N TYR A 169 34.23 -4.37 -9.39
CA TYR A 169 34.80 -3.03 -9.58
C TYR A 169 35.48 -2.83 -10.94
N LEU A 170 35.44 -3.79 -11.85
CA LEU A 170 35.86 -3.54 -13.24
C LEU A 170 35.05 -2.37 -13.82
N PRO A 171 35.67 -1.44 -14.60
CA PRO A 171 34.96 -0.28 -15.15
C PRO A 171 33.67 -0.65 -15.89
N ARG A 172 33.69 -1.75 -16.67
CA ARG A 172 32.50 -2.26 -17.38
C ARG A 172 31.38 -2.72 -16.44
N SER A 173 31.73 -3.30 -15.29
CA SER A 173 30.76 -3.77 -14.28
C SER A 173 30.11 -2.58 -13.56
N ILE A 174 30.89 -1.54 -13.28
CA ILE A 174 30.41 -0.28 -12.71
C ILE A 174 29.45 0.40 -13.68
N ASP A 175 29.82 0.52 -14.96
CA ASP A 175 28.97 1.14 -15.98
C ASP A 175 27.67 0.37 -16.20
N PHE A 176 27.70 -0.96 -16.10
CA PHE A 176 26.49 -1.78 -16.14
C PHE A 176 25.52 -1.45 -14.99
N MET A 177 26.05 -1.27 -13.77
CA MET A 177 25.25 -0.94 -12.59
C MET A 177 24.84 0.54 -12.51
N LEU A 178 25.60 1.44 -13.13
CA LEU A 178 25.36 2.87 -13.16
C LEU A 178 25.03 3.34 -14.60
N PRO A 179 23.87 2.97 -15.18
CA PRO A 179 23.52 3.30 -16.57
C PRO A 179 23.18 4.79 -16.79
N PHE A 180 23.50 5.66 -15.84
CA PHE A 180 23.24 7.09 -15.90
C PHE A 180 24.42 7.83 -16.54
N SER A 181 24.14 8.91 -17.27
CA SER A 181 25.15 9.90 -17.65
C SER A 181 25.81 10.51 -16.41
N ASP A 182 27.08 10.92 -16.49
CA ASP A 182 27.85 11.51 -15.39
C ASP A 182 27.12 12.61 -14.63
N LYS A 183 26.43 13.50 -15.36
CA LYS A 183 25.63 14.57 -14.76
C LYS A 183 24.54 14.02 -13.83
N ARG A 184 23.78 13.02 -14.29
CA ARG A 184 22.73 12.36 -13.50
C ARG A 184 23.29 11.53 -12.36
N ARG A 185 24.45 10.87 -12.54
CA ARG A 185 25.15 10.18 -11.44
C ARG A 185 25.43 11.17 -10.31
N LYS A 186 26.01 12.32 -10.66
CA LYS A 186 26.32 13.38 -9.70
C LYS A 186 25.07 13.93 -9.00
N GLU A 187 24.04 14.28 -9.76
CA GLU A 187 22.77 14.80 -9.21
C GLU A 187 22.08 13.82 -8.26
N TYR A 188 22.19 12.52 -8.52
CA TYR A 188 21.52 11.49 -7.71
C TYR A 188 22.34 11.06 -6.48
N PHE A 189 23.64 10.81 -6.64
CA PHE A 189 24.45 10.17 -5.60
C PHE A 189 25.16 11.17 -4.66
N GLU A 190 25.55 12.36 -5.12
CA GLU A 190 26.25 13.34 -4.25
C GLU A 190 25.41 13.75 -3.03
N PRO A 191 24.10 14.06 -3.15
CA PRO A 191 23.29 14.41 -1.98
C PRO A 191 23.22 13.28 -0.95
N ILE A 192 23.27 12.02 -1.42
CA ILE A 192 23.27 10.83 -0.56
C ILE A 192 24.63 10.67 0.12
N LEU A 193 25.73 10.87 -0.62
CA LEU A 193 27.07 10.84 -0.05
C LEU A 193 27.23 11.89 1.04
N ASP A 194 26.81 13.13 0.78
CA ASP A 194 26.86 14.25 1.71
C ASP A 194 26.02 13.99 2.96
N ALA A 195 24.78 13.51 2.78
CA ALA A 195 23.88 13.22 3.89
C ALA A 195 24.37 12.06 4.79
N THR A 196 25.21 11.18 4.25
CA THR A 196 25.71 9.99 4.97
C THR A 196 27.15 10.14 5.45
N ARG A 197 27.77 11.28 5.19
CA ARG A 197 29.13 11.62 5.60
C ARG A 197 29.22 11.74 7.12
N TYR A 198 30.23 11.11 7.70
CA TYR A 198 30.62 11.30 9.10
C TYR A 198 32.14 11.21 9.26
N GLU A 199 32.65 11.85 10.30
CA GLU A 199 34.05 11.72 10.68
C GLU A 199 34.15 10.64 11.75
N ASP A 200 34.95 9.60 11.48
CA ASP A 200 35.22 8.56 12.46
C ASP A 200 36.12 9.14 13.57
N ALA A 201 35.60 9.18 14.80
CA ALA A 201 36.28 9.76 15.95
C ALA A 201 37.64 9.09 16.26
N GLN A 202 37.83 7.82 15.89
CA GLN A 202 39.08 7.10 16.15
C GLN A 202 40.12 7.33 15.06
N THR A 203 39.71 7.25 13.79
CA THR A 203 40.65 7.30 12.66
C THR A 203 40.80 8.72 12.07
N LYS A 204 39.91 9.65 12.45
CA LYS A 204 39.74 10.98 11.82
C LYS A 204 39.58 10.90 10.30
N THR A 205 39.12 9.75 9.80
CA THR A 205 38.84 9.56 8.38
C THR A 205 37.39 9.92 8.10
N THR A 206 37.16 10.57 6.97
CA THR A 206 35.79 10.76 6.47
C THR A 206 35.29 9.42 5.95
N ARG A 207 34.17 8.94 6.52
CA ARG A 207 33.48 7.74 6.08
C ARG A 207 32.03 8.06 5.71
N HIS A 208 31.41 7.14 4.98
CA HIS A 208 29.99 7.26 4.60
C HIS A 208 29.21 6.11 5.22
N ARG A 209 28.19 6.41 6.03
CA ARG A 209 27.41 5.41 6.77
C ARG A 209 26.70 4.40 5.87
N ILE A 210 26.38 4.80 4.64
CA ILE A 210 25.70 3.93 3.67
C ILE A 210 26.63 2.90 3.03
N ILE A 211 27.95 3.10 3.10
CA ILE A 211 28.97 2.23 2.53
C ILE A 211 29.51 1.32 3.64
N PRO A 212 29.46 -0.01 3.49
CA PRO A 212 30.02 -0.94 4.46
C PRO A 212 31.53 -0.76 4.61
N PRO A 213 32.09 -1.04 5.80
CA PRO A 213 33.53 -0.96 6.02
C PRO A 213 34.35 -1.77 5.01
N GLU A 214 33.86 -2.95 4.62
CA GLU A 214 34.55 -3.87 3.68
C GLU A 214 34.62 -3.31 2.26
N ARG A 215 33.80 -2.30 1.95
CA ARG A 215 33.78 -1.61 0.66
C ARG A 215 34.31 -0.17 0.77
N ASP A 216 34.94 0.18 1.88
CA ASP A 216 35.62 1.45 2.01
C ASP A 216 36.75 1.55 0.98
N LEU A 217 36.94 2.74 0.41
CA LEU A 217 37.97 2.98 -0.60
C LEU A 217 39.36 2.57 -0.14
N ASN A 218 39.70 2.82 1.13
CA ASN A 218 41.03 2.51 1.64
C ASN A 218 41.24 0.99 1.76
N MET A 219 40.20 0.26 2.19
CA MET A 219 40.25 -1.22 2.24
C MET A 219 40.33 -1.82 0.84
N LEU A 220 39.52 -1.33 -0.11
CA LEU A 220 39.57 -1.81 -1.49
C LEU A 220 40.94 -1.58 -2.15
N ARG A 221 41.63 -0.49 -1.80
CA ARG A 221 43.01 -0.23 -2.25
C ARG A 221 44.01 -1.15 -1.55
N SER A 222 43.93 -1.29 -0.23
CA SER A 222 44.87 -2.16 0.52
C SER A 222 44.77 -3.61 0.08
N ASP A 223 43.58 -4.06 -0.30
CA ASP A 223 43.32 -5.42 -0.78
C ASP A 223 43.69 -5.61 -2.26
N GLY A 224 44.15 -4.55 -2.94
CA GLY A 224 44.45 -4.59 -4.36
C GLY A 224 43.25 -4.97 -5.22
N VAL A 225 42.04 -4.54 -4.80
CA VAL A 225 40.80 -4.70 -5.56
C VAL A 225 40.67 -3.59 -6.59
N ILE A 226 40.99 -2.36 -6.20
CA ILE A 226 41.04 -1.19 -7.08
C ILE A 226 42.48 -0.69 -7.20
N ALA A 227 42.88 -0.26 -8.40
CA ALA A 227 44.19 0.35 -8.62
C ALA A 227 44.19 1.82 -8.16
N ASP A 228 45.38 2.40 -8.00
CA ASP A 228 45.56 3.85 -7.93
C ASP A 228 45.21 4.45 -9.30
N ALA A 229 43.92 4.74 -9.46
CA ALA A 229 43.29 5.19 -10.69
C ALA A 229 42.90 6.66 -10.60
N ASP A 230 42.55 7.24 -11.76
CA ASP A 230 42.07 8.61 -11.92
C ASP A 230 40.91 8.93 -10.96
N GLU A 231 40.82 10.20 -10.54
CA GLU A 231 39.78 10.71 -9.65
C GLU A 231 38.37 10.41 -10.16
N GLY A 232 38.19 10.41 -11.49
CA GLY A 232 36.94 10.03 -12.13
C GLY A 232 36.49 8.61 -11.77
N TYR A 233 37.39 7.63 -11.87
CA TYR A 233 37.09 6.24 -11.55
C TYR A 233 36.84 6.04 -10.05
N VAL A 234 37.63 6.70 -9.19
CA VAL A 234 37.42 6.66 -7.73
C VAL A 234 36.02 7.16 -7.35
N ARG A 235 35.55 8.21 -8.02
CA ARG A 235 34.20 8.74 -7.82
C ARG A 235 33.13 7.76 -8.29
N ASP A 236 33.33 7.10 -9.43
CA ASP A 236 32.39 6.09 -9.92
C ASP A 236 32.33 4.87 -8.99
N VAL A 237 33.46 4.45 -8.40
CA VAL A 237 33.52 3.43 -7.34
C VAL A 237 32.67 3.84 -6.13
N MET A 238 32.74 5.11 -5.73
CA MET A 238 31.91 5.64 -4.64
C MET A 238 30.42 5.61 -4.99
N TYR A 239 30.05 6.06 -6.18
CA TYR A 239 28.65 5.99 -6.63
C TYR A 239 28.14 4.56 -6.71
N PHE A 240 28.97 3.63 -7.16
CA PHE A 240 28.65 2.21 -7.17
C PHE A 240 28.38 1.66 -5.76
N ASN A 241 29.26 1.99 -4.81
CA ASN A 241 29.08 1.60 -3.40
C ASN A 241 27.80 2.19 -2.79
N VAL A 242 27.49 3.45 -3.10
CA VAL A 242 26.24 4.09 -2.67
C VAL A 242 25.04 3.40 -3.30
N ALA A 243 25.11 3.05 -4.59
CA ALA A 243 24.02 2.33 -5.26
C ALA A 243 23.73 0.97 -4.59
N LEU A 244 24.77 0.22 -4.21
CA LEU A 244 24.62 -1.02 -3.44
C LEU A 244 24.00 -0.77 -2.07
N GLY A 245 24.42 0.30 -1.38
CA GLY A 245 23.87 0.67 -0.09
C GLY A 245 22.41 1.14 -0.17
N VAL A 246 22.04 1.89 -1.21
CA VAL A 246 20.64 2.25 -1.52
C VAL A 246 19.82 1.00 -1.81
N GLY A 247 20.38 0.05 -2.58
CA GLY A 247 19.79 -1.27 -2.83
C GLY A 247 19.79 -2.20 -1.63
N ARG A 248 20.34 -1.75 -0.47
CA ARG A 248 20.49 -2.52 0.78
C ARG A 248 21.24 -3.85 0.60
N SER A 249 22.08 -3.92 -0.43
CA SER A 249 22.91 -5.07 -0.79
C SER A 249 24.19 -5.05 0.05
N TYR A 250 24.04 -5.40 1.31
CA TYR A 250 25.13 -5.48 2.28
C TYR A 250 25.54 -6.93 2.47
N GLN A 251 26.85 -7.17 2.58
CA GLN A 251 27.36 -8.45 3.04
C GLN A 251 26.96 -8.62 4.51
N ARG A 252 26.37 -9.76 4.80
CA ARG A 252 25.98 -10.16 6.16
C ARG A 252 26.52 -11.55 6.41
N THR A 253 26.61 -11.90 7.68
CA THR A 253 26.85 -13.28 8.05
C THR A 253 25.60 -14.11 7.76
N LEU A 254 25.77 -15.41 7.56
CA LEU A 254 24.67 -16.32 7.24
C LEU A 254 23.54 -16.25 8.29
N VAL A 255 23.90 -16.07 9.57
CA VAL A 255 22.94 -15.89 10.67
C VAL A 255 22.17 -14.58 10.53
N ARG A 256 22.85 -13.46 10.24
CA ARG A 256 22.18 -12.16 10.06
C ARG A 256 21.26 -12.17 8.84
N GLU A 257 21.69 -12.77 7.73
CA GLU A 257 20.84 -12.86 6.54
C GLU A 257 19.62 -13.76 6.78
N ALA A 258 19.78 -14.86 7.52
CA ALA A 258 18.66 -15.71 7.94
C ALA A 258 17.66 -14.96 8.83
N ALA A 259 18.14 -14.25 9.87
CA ALA A 259 17.31 -13.46 10.77
C ALA A 259 16.56 -12.33 10.02
N LYS A 260 17.27 -11.58 9.17
CA LYS A 260 16.67 -10.55 8.31
C LYS A 260 15.58 -11.14 7.41
N THR A 261 15.85 -12.30 6.80
CA THR A 261 14.90 -12.96 5.91
C THR A 261 13.67 -13.45 6.65
N GLU A 262 13.83 -13.99 7.87
CA GLU A 262 12.72 -14.37 8.74
C GLU A 262 11.84 -13.15 9.10
N MET A 263 12.46 -12.05 9.55
CA MET A 263 11.75 -10.80 9.82
C MET A 263 11.01 -10.28 8.57
N SER A 264 11.66 -10.36 7.41
CA SER A 264 11.06 -9.99 6.13
C SER A 264 9.85 -10.87 5.80
N LEU A 265 9.91 -12.18 6.01
CA LEU A 265 8.79 -13.08 5.78
C LEU A 265 7.60 -12.76 6.69
N VAL A 266 7.84 -12.53 7.98
CA VAL A 266 6.78 -12.15 8.93
C VAL A 266 6.13 -10.84 8.49
N ARG A 267 6.96 -9.85 8.12
CA ARG A 267 6.48 -8.56 7.60
C ARG A 267 5.61 -8.77 6.36
N HIS A 268 6.10 -9.46 5.34
CA HIS A 268 5.35 -9.71 4.11
C HIS A 268 4.07 -10.50 4.38
N GLY A 269 4.07 -11.45 5.31
CA GLY A 269 2.87 -12.16 5.75
C GLY A 269 1.80 -11.24 6.35
N ILE A 270 2.18 -10.32 7.23
CA ILE A 270 1.26 -9.33 7.83
C ILE A 270 0.68 -8.40 6.76
N TYR A 271 1.51 -7.87 5.86
CA TYR A 271 1.05 -6.98 4.80
C TYR A 271 0.21 -7.72 3.74
N LEU A 272 0.58 -8.94 3.37
CA LEU A 272 -0.20 -9.77 2.44
C LEU A 272 -1.60 -10.04 2.97
N ARG A 273 -1.72 -10.42 4.26
CA ARG A 273 -3.02 -10.60 4.93
C ARG A 273 -3.89 -9.35 4.80
N ARG A 274 -3.32 -8.19 5.07
CA ARG A 274 -4.02 -6.90 4.99
C ARG A 274 -4.42 -6.57 3.56
N LEU A 275 -3.53 -6.76 2.60
CA LEU A 275 -3.73 -6.49 1.18
C LEU A 275 -4.86 -7.36 0.61
N ILE A 276 -4.85 -8.67 0.86
CA ILE A 276 -5.91 -9.59 0.40
C ILE A 276 -7.25 -9.18 0.99
N PHE A 277 -7.30 -8.92 2.30
CA PHE A 277 -8.52 -8.49 2.98
C PHE A 277 -9.08 -7.20 2.39
N ARG A 278 -8.20 -6.20 2.17
CA ARG A 278 -8.59 -4.91 1.59
C ARG A 278 -9.07 -5.09 0.17
N TYR A 279 -8.38 -5.89 -0.64
CA TYR A 279 -8.76 -6.18 -2.02
C TYR A 279 -10.18 -6.74 -2.10
N VAL A 280 -10.48 -7.79 -1.33
CA VAL A 280 -11.82 -8.41 -1.32
C VAL A 280 -12.89 -7.41 -0.86
N THR A 281 -12.61 -6.63 0.18
CA THR A 281 -13.53 -5.60 0.67
C THR A 281 -13.80 -4.53 -0.39
N THR A 282 -12.74 -4.01 -1.02
CA THR A 282 -12.85 -3.02 -2.09
C THR A 282 -13.64 -3.58 -3.26
N LEU A 283 -13.36 -4.80 -3.71
CA LEU A 283 -14.06 -5.45 -4.80
C LEU A 283 -15.57 -5.58 -4.52
N LEU A 284 -15.96 -6.05 -3.32
CA LEU A 284 -17.36 -6.20 -2.96
C LEU A 284 -18.10 -4.84 -2.92
N ILE A 285 -17.46 -3.80 -2.39
CA ILE A 285 -18.02 -2.44 -2.37
C ILE A 285 -18.21 -1.92 -3.80
N PHE A 286 -17.22 -2.10 -4.67
CA PHE A 286 -17.31 -1.67 -6.07
C PHE A 286 -18.43 -2.41 -6.81
N LEU A 287 -18.48 -3.74 -6.68
CA LEU A 287 -19.52 -4.55 -7.33
C LEU A 287 -20.92 -4.15 -6.85
N TRP A 288 -21.12 -3.99 -5.54
CA TRP A 288 -22.41 -3.57 -5.00
C TRP A 288 -22.81 -2.17 -5.48
N THR A 289 -21.89 -1.21 -5.40
CA THR A 289 -22.15 0.16 -5.84
C THR A 289 -22.51 0.18 -7.31
N LEU A 290 -21.70 -0.46 -8.15
CA LEU A 290 -21.92 -0.54 -9.58
C LEU A 290 -23.25 -1.21 -9.93
N MET A 291 -23.60 -2.31 -9.25
CA MET A 291 -24.89 -2.99 -9.45
C MET A 291 -26.07 -2.06 -9.15
N VAL A 292 -26.02 -1.30 -8.05
CA VAL A 292 -27.10 -0.36 -7.70
C VAL A 292 -27.14 0.82 -8.67
N LEU A 293 -25.99 1.40 -9.04
CA LEU A 293 -25.95 2.52 -9.97
C LEU A 293 -26.47 2.13 -11.37
N PHE A 294 -26.09 0.94 -11.88
CA PHE A 294 -26.63 0.43 -13.14
C PHE A 294 -28.11 0.09 -13.04
N GLY A 295 -28.56 -0.45 -11.91
CA GLY A 295 -29.98 -0.68 -11.65
C GLY A 295 -30.78 0.61 -11.70
N MET A 296 -30.31 1.67 -11.03
CA MET A 296 -30.92 3.01 -11.11
C MET A 296 -30.94 3.53 -12.54
N LEU A 297 -29.82 3.49 -13.26
CA LEU A 297 -29.72 3.99 -14.62
C LEU A 297 -30.66 3.25 -15.57
N SER A 298 -30.76 1.92 -15.45
CA SER A 298 -31.65 1.10 -16.26
C SER A 298 -33.12 1.47 -16.05
N ILE A 299 -33.53 1.72 -14.81
CA ILE A 299 -34.90 2.14 -14.47
C ILE A 299 -35.16 3.56 -14.99
N LEU A 300 -34.21 4.49 -14.84
CA LEU A 300 -34.32 5.86 -15.34
C LEU A 300 -34.46 5.91 -16.87
N GLN A 301 -33.77 5.01 -17.59
CA GLN A 301 -33.87 4.92 -19.04
C GLN A 301 -35.15 4.23 -19.52
N ALA A 302 -35.83 3.48 -18.65
CA ALA A 302 -37.06 2.78 -19.00
C ALA A 302 -38.19 3.76 -19.34
N ASN A 303 -39.00 3.39 -20.32
CA ASN A 303 -40.12 4.23 -20.79
C ASN A 303 -41.14 4.54 -19.69
N MET A 304 -41.21 3.74 -18.62
CA MET A 304 -42.08 4.00 -17.48
C MET A 304 -41.78 5.34 -16.80
N VAL A 305 -40.50 5.71 -16.66
CA VAL A 305 -40.13 7.00 -16.03
C VAL A 305 -40.38 8.15 -17.01
N LYS A 306 -40.08 7.96 -18.29
CA LYS A 306 -40.30 8.97 -19.34
C LYS A 306 -41.78 9.29 -19.56
N ASN A 307 -42.65 8.30 -19.39
CA ASN A 307 -44.10 8.43 -19.61
C ASN A 307 -44.88 8.68 -18.31
N ALA A 308 -44.20 8.85 -17.17
CA ALA A 308 -44.85 9.17 -15.91
C ALA A 308 -45.50 10.57 -15.98
N PRO A 309 -46.56 10.84 -15.17
CA PRO A 309 -47.19 12.17 -15.11
C PRO A 309 -46.20 13.29 -14.79
N SER A 310 -45.20 12.98 -13.96
CA SER A 310 -44.07 13.85 -13.64
C SER A 310 -42.75 13.08 -13.80
N PRO A 311 -42.12 13.15 -14.99
CA PRO A 311 -40.89 12.41 -15.28
C PRO A 311 -39.72 12.81 -14.36
N SER A 312 -39.69 14.07 -13.94
CA SER A 312 -38.71 14.63 -13.01
C SER A 312 -38.83 14.02 -11.61
N ALA A 313 -40.01 14.15 -10.99
CA ALA A 313 -40.26 13.59 -9.66
C ALA A 313 -40.10 12.06 -9.63
N ALA A 314 -40.51 11.37 -10.70
CA ALA A 314 -40.27 9.95 -10.89
C ALA A 314 -38.76 9.62 -10.94
N GLY A 315 -37.96 10.43 -11.64
CA GLY A 315 -36.51 10.28 -11.70
C GLY A 315 -35.85 10.45 -10.33
N LEU A 316 -36.19 11.51 -9.59
CA LEU A 316 -35.66 11.75 -8.24
C LEU A 316 -36.02 10.64 -7.27
N PHE A 317 -37.24 10.10 -7.35
CA PHE A 317 -37.64 8.95 -6.55
C PHE A 317 -36.82 7.70 -6.87
N VAL A 318 -36.57 7.41 -8.14
CA VAL A 318 -35.72 6.27 -8.52
C VAL A 318 -34.31 6.43 -7.95
N ILE A 319 -33.75 7.64 -8.01
CA ILE A 319 -32.42 7.92 -7.43
C ILE A 319 -32.45 7.79 -5.91
N ALA A 320 -33.46 8.35 -5.24
CA ALA A 320 -33.61 8.26 -3.78
C ALA A 320 -33.79 6.81 -3.31
N ALA A 321 -34.61 6.02 -4.03
CA ALA A 321 -34.82 4.61 -3.77
C ALA A 321 -33.53 3.81 -3.98
N GLY A 322 -32.78 4.07 -5.05
CA GLY A 322 -31.50 3.42 -5.25
C GLY A 322 -30.45 3.81 -4.21
N CYS A 323 -30.41 5.08 -3.78
CA CYS A 323 -29.58 5.52 -2.65
C CYS A 323 -29.95 4.77 -1.36
N PHE A 324 -31.24 4.61 -1.07
CA PHE A 324 -31.70 3.84 0.08
C PHE A 324 -31.28 2.36 -0.02
N VAL A 325 -31.54 1.71 -1.16
CA VAL A 325 -31.11 0.34 -1.42
C VAL A 325 -29.60 0.19 -1.25
N TRP A 326 -28.81 1.11 -1.81
CA TRP A 326 -27.35 1.12 -1.70
C TRP A 326 -26.88 1.13 -0.23
N THR A 327 -27.53 1.91 0.63
CA THR A 327 -27.14 2.02 2.04
C THR A 327 -27.39 0.73 2.83
N LEU A 328 -28.45 -0.02 2.55
CA LEU A 328 -28.88 -1.15 3.40
C LEU A 328 -27.80 -2.22 3.66
N PRO A 329 -27.14 -2.81 2.64
CA PRO A 329 -26.16 -3.86 2.88
C PRO A 329 -24.74 -3.33 3.10
N LEU A 330 -24.50 -2.02 3.06
CA LEU A 330 -23.14 -1.47 3.09
C LEU A 330 -22.35 -1.93 4.31
N ARG A 331 -22.94 -1.82 5.51
CA ARG A 331 -22.32 -2.29 6.76
C ARG A 331 -22.03 -3.80 6.71
N TYR A 332 -22.97 -4.57 6.18
CA TYR A 332 -22.82 -6.00 6.08
C TYR A 332 -21.69 -6.37 5.11
N ILE A 333 -21.63 -5.74 3.93
CA ILE A 333 -20.59 -5.97 2.93
C ILE A 333 -19.20 -5.64 3.49
N LEU A 334 -19.06 -4.51 4.19
CA LEU A 334 -17.81 -4.10 4.84
C LEU A 334 -17.32 -5.13 5.85
N HIS A 335 -18.24 -5.72 6.62
CA HIS A 335 -17.92 -6.64 7.70
C HIS A 335 -17.82 -8.11 7.25
N ARG A 336 -18.31 -8.44 6.04
CA ARG A 336 -18.41 -9.83 5.54
C ARG A 336 -17.06 -10.55 5.42
N PRO A 337 -16.00 -9.94 4.83
CA PRO A 337 -14.70 -10.59 4.74
C PRO A 337 -14.14 -10.97 6.12
N MET A 338 -14.39 -10.14 7.14
CA MET A 338 -13.96 -10.41 8.52
C MET A 338 -14.70 -11.63 9.08
N ASN A 339 -16.02 -11.64 8.93
CA ASN A 339 -16.84 -12.76 9.37
C ASN A 339 -16.48 -14.08 8.69
N TRP A 340 -16.05 -14.08 7.43
CA TRP A 340 -15.64 -15.31 6.75
C TRP A 340 -14.37 -15.91 7.36
N ILE A 341 -13.38 -15.07 7.69
CA ILE A 341 -12.10 -15.52 8.27
C ILE A 341 -12.31 -16.08 9.68
N TYR A 342 -13.11 -15.39 10.50
CA TYR A 342 -13.29 -15.75 11.91
C TYR A 342 -14.46 -16.71 12.16
N ARG A 343 -15.16 -17.15 11.11
CA ARG A 343 -16.26 -18.14 11.23
C ARG A 343 -15.86 -19.43 11.97
N PRO A 344 -14.68 -20.04 11.71
CA PRO A 344 -14.30 -21.29 12.36
C PRO A 344 -14.10 -21.15 13.88
N LEU A 345 -13.57 -20.01 14.33
CA LEU A 345 -13.31 -19.73 15.75
C LEU A 345 -14.59 -19.57 16.59
N ARG A 346 -15.75 -19.47 15.93
CA ARG A 346 -17.05 -19.30 16.60
C ARG A 346 -17.62 -20.61 17.14
N SER A 347 -17.11 -21.78 16.75
CA SER A 347 -17.74 -23.06 17.09
C SER A 347 -17.41 -23.61 18.47
N GLU A 348 -16.32 -23.16 19.12
CA GLU A 348 -15.88 -23.78 20.38
C GLU A 348 -16.53 -23.15 21.63
N ASP A 349 -16.70 -21.82 21.67
CA ASP A 349 -17.24 -21.16 22.88
C ASP A 349 -18.52 -20.35 22.67
N ASN A 350 -19.03 -20.27 21.43
CA ASN A 350 -20.20 -19.47 21.01
C ASN A 350 -20.12 -17.96 21.37
N LYS A 351 -19.05 -17.52 22.03
CA LYS A 351 -18.72 -16.12 22.31
C LYS A 351 -18.04 -15.56 21.07
N ARG A 352 -18.55 -14.43 20.59
CA ARG A 352 -17.82 -13.66 19.57
C ARG A 352 -16.50 -13.21 20.21
N PRO A 353 -15.35 -13.38 19.54
CA PRO A 353 -14.12 -12.74 19.99
C PRO A 353 -14.40 -11.25 20.19
N ASP A 354 -13.97 -10.69 21.31
CA ASP A 354 -14.16 -9.27 21.60
C ASP A 354 -13.66 -8.46 20.41
N ALA A 355 -14.44 -7.46 19.96
CA ALA A 355 -14.10 -6.66 18.78
C ALA A 355 -12.73 -5.98 18.89
N ASP A 356 -12.23 -5.83 20.12
CA ASP A 356 -10.93 -5.26 20.47
C ASP A 356 -9.76 -6.25 20.32
N SER A 357 -10.03 -7.55 20.17
CA SER A 357 -9.00 -8.57 19.91
C SER A 357 -8.56 -8.64 18.44
N PHE A 358 -9.32 -8.01 17.53
CA PHE A 358 -8.98 -8.00 16.11
C PHE A 358 -7.92 -6.95 15.78
N ASP A 359 -7.06 -7.26 14.80
CA ASP A 359 -6.06 -6.33 14.27
C ASP A 359 -6.72 -4.98 13.88
N PRO A 360 -6.38 -3.88 14.58
CA PRO A 360 -6.95 -2.56 14.35
C PRO A 360 -6.83 -2.10 12.89
N GLN A 361 -5.81 -2.55 12.17
CA GLN A 361 -5.53 -2.13 10.81
C GLN A 361 -6.50 -2.73 9.79
N LEU A 362 -7.00 -3.95 10.05
CA LEU A 362 -8.01 -4.57 9.18
C LEU A 362 -9.34 -3.80 9.25
N ASN A 363 -9.74 -3.41 10.46
CA ASN A 363 -10.99 -2.69 10.74
C ASN A 363 -10.92 -1.18 10.52
N ARG A 364 -9.80 -0.62 10.04
CA ARG A 364 -9.63 0.83 9.89
C ARG A 364 -10.64 1.45 8.92
N LEU A 365 -10.90 0.79 7.79
CA LEU A 365 -11.90 1.26 6.81
C LEU A 365 -13.31 1.22 7.39
N GLU A 366 -13.69 0.11 8.02
CA GLU A 366 -15.00 -0.04 8.64
C GLU A 366 -15.24 1.04 9.71
N ARG A 367 -14.31 1.19 10.66
CA ARG A 367 -14.42 2.21 11.72
C ARG A 367 -14.49 3.64 11.18
N ALA A 368 -13.75 3.92 10.11
CA ALA A 368 -13.82 5.23 9.47
C ALA A 368 -15.17 5.47 8.78
N LEU A 369 -15.83 4.43 8.25
CA LEU A 369 -17.06 4.56 7.46
C LEU A 369 -18.36 4.45 8.26
N ILE A 370 -18.35 3.80 9.43
CA ILE A 370 -19.52 3.64 10.30
C ILE A 370 -20.30 4.95 10.54
N PRO A 371 -19.69 6.07 10.97
CA PRO A 371 -20.45 7.29 11.24
C PRO A 371 -21.13 7.85 9.99
N TYR A 372 -20.43 7.82 8.84
CA TYR A 372 -20.97 8.29 7.57
C TYR A 372 -22.11 7.40 7.07
N HIS A 373 -22.02 6.09 7.29
CA HIS A 373 -23.07 5.14 6.93
C HIS A 373 -24.37 5.38 7.71
N TYR A 374 -24.29 5.64 9.02
CA TYR A 374 -25.50 5.96 9.81
C TYR A 374 -26.16 7.25 9.33
N LEU A 375 -25.37 8.29 9.07
CA LEU A 375 -25.87 9.52 8.45
C LEU A 375 -26.48 9.26 7.07
N ALA A 376 -25.85 8.40 6.26
CA ALA A 376 -26.35 8.05 4.93
C ALA A 376 -27.69 7.30 4.99
N LEU A 377 -27.88 6.43 5.97
CA LEU A 377 -29.13 5.70 6.17
C LEU A 377 -30.27 6.66 6.55
N VAL A 378 -30.02 7.60 7.46
CA VAL A 378 -31.02 8.61 7.85
C VAL A 378 -31.33 9.53 6.66
N ALA A 379 -30.30 10.00 5.94
CA ALA A 379 -30.46 10.84 4.77
C ALA A 379 -31.20 10.12 3.63
N SER A 380 -30.95 8.83 3.40
CA SER A 380 -31.60 8.08 2.33
C SER A 380 -33.08 7.81 2.64
N ILE A 381 -33.44 7.53 3.90
CA ILE A 381 -34.84 7.43 4.33
C ILE A 381 -35.56 8.77 4.14
N LEU A 382 -34.95 9.87 4.59
CA LEU A 382 -35.53 11.21 4.47
C LEU A 382 -35.71 11.60 3.00
N GLY A 383 -34.69 11.40 2.17
CA GLY A 383 -34.75 11.68 0.73
C GLY A 383 -35.82 10.85 0.02
N LEU A 384 -35.97 9.57 0.39
CA LEU A 384 -37.00 8.69 -0.17
C LEU A 384 -38.42 9.17 0.18
N VAL A 385 -38.65 9.56 1.44
CA VAL A 385 -39.95 10.09 1.89
C VAL A 385 -40.28 11.40 1.17
N LEU A 386 -39.32 12.32 1.08
CA LEU A 386 -39.50 13.58 0.37
C LEU A 386 -39.79 13.36 -1.12
N ALA A 387 -39.06 12.46 -1.78
CA ALA A 387 -39.30 12.12 -3.18
C ALA A 387 -40.69 11.49 -3.42
N ALA A 388 -41.14 10.64 -2.49
CA ALA A 388 -42.49 10.05 -2.57
C ALA A 388 -43.59 11.12 -2.46
N ILE A 389 -43.42 12.10 -1.56
CA ILE A 389 -44.34 13.24 -1.43
C ILE A 389 -44.33 14.09 -2.71
N ALA A 390 -43.16 14.34 -3.31
CA ALA A 390 -43.04 15.10 -4.55
C ALA A 390 -43.81 14.43 -5.70
N ILE A 391 -43.72 13.09 -5.83
CA ILE A 391 -44.53 12.34 -6.80
C ILE A 391 -46.02 12.49 -6.52
N ALA A 392 -46.43 12.33 -5.26
CA ALA A 392 -47.84 12.37 -4.88
C ALA A 392 -48.50 13.75 -5.09
N GLN A 393 -47.71 14.83 -5.15
CA GLN A 393 -48.21 16.17 -5.46
C GLN A 393 -48.26 16.47 -6.96
N ALA A 394 -47.52 15.71 -7.77
CA ALA A 394 -47.40 15.96 -9.19
C ALA A 394 -48.36 15.11 -10.05
N GLY A 395 -48.98 14.07 -9.46
CA GLY A 395 -50.08 13.30 -10.05
C GLY A 395 -51.40 13.67 -9.39
#